data_AF-A0A661ZNA8-F1
#
_entry.id   AF-A0A661ZNA8-F1
#
_cell.length_a   1.000
_cell.length_b   1.000
_cell.length_c   1.000
_cell.angle_alpha   90.00
_cell.angle_beta   90.00
_cell.angle_gamma   90.00
#
_symmetry.space_group_name_H-M   'P 1'
#
loop_
_entity.id
_entity.type
_entity.pdbx_description
1 polymer ?
#
loop_
_entity_poly.entity_id
_entity_poly.type
_entity_poly.pdbx_seq_one_letter_code
_entity_poly.pdbx_strand_id
1 'polypeptide(L)'
;MTDLDFKNKVTALIDSLKSISANYGLGNDGNEFKIITQVFLYKFMNDKFAYQVKQIEPKLAEAEHWEDELSNYSDDDYEMLLLQLGADTAKLKPEHFISNLFDRQNESDFSKLFDDTLMDIAISNNDIFSVKTDGGAKVQLFERITNYISDPSKRYAFAKAIINKIVTVNFEHIFTQKYDFYATIFEYLIKDYNNDSGGKYAEYYTPHAVAKI
;
A
#
# COMPACT_ATOMS: atom_id res chain seq x y z
N MET A 1 17.00 -9.49 9.66
CA MET A 1 16.51 -10.08 8.40
C MET A 1 17.47 -9.67 7.30
N THR A 2 17.84 -10.55 6.36
CA THR A 2 18.71 -10.14 5.25
C THR A 2 17.88 -9.47 4.13
N ASP A 3 18.53 -8.68 3.28
CA ASP A 3 17.85 -8.04 2.14
C ASP A 3 17.28 -9.07 1.16
N LEU A 4 17.93 -10.23 1.01
CA LEU A 4 17.44 -11.32 0.18
C LEU A 4 16.19 -11.96 0.77
N ASP A 5 16.19 -12.24 2.08
CA ASP A 5 15.00 -12.79 2.77
C ASP A 5 13.81 -11.84 2.61
N PHE A 6 14.07 -10.54 2.72
CA PHE A 6 13.02 -9.54 2.60
C PHE A 6 12.52 -9.42 1.16
N LYS A 7 13.40 -9.42 0.15
CA LYS A 7 12.99 -9.47 -1.27
C LYS A 7 12.06 -10.66 -1.53
N ASN A 8 12.42 -11.85 -1.02
CA ASN A 8 11.59 -13.04 -1.17
C ASN A 8 10.21 -12.90 -0.50
N LYS A 9 10.14 -12.24 0.66
CA LYS A 9 8.85 -11.95 1.32
C LYS A 9 7.99 -11.00 0.51
N VAL A 10 8.59 -9.96 -0.08
CA VAL A 10 7.86 -9.00 -0.91
C VAL A 10 7.38 -9.64 -2.21
N THR A 11 8.21 -10.42 -2.89
CA THR A 11 7.78 -11.13 -4.09
C THR A 11 6.70 -12.16 -3.78
N ALA A 12 6.80 -12.88 -2.65
CA ALA A 12 5.75 -13.79 -2.19
C ALA A 12 4.43 -13.06 -1.83
N LEU A 13 4.51 -11.82 -1.34
CA LEU A 13 3.34 -10.97 -1.15
C LEU A 13 2.70 -10.62 -2.50
N ILE A 14 3.49 -10.18 -3.48
CA ILE A 14 3.00 -9.90 -4.85
C ILE A 14 2.31 -11.13 -5.44
N ASP A 15 2.94 -12.30 -5.37
CA ASP A 15 2.38 -13.55 -5.89
C ASP A 15 1.09 -13.95 -5.16
N SER A 16 1.02 -13.71 -3.85
CA SER A 16 -0.21 -13.93 -3.08
C SER A 16 -1.34 -13.00 -3.53
N LEU A 17 -1.05 -11.73 -3.81
CA LEU A 17 -2.04 -10.76 -4.28
C LEU A 17 -2.52 -11.08 -5.70
N LYS A 18 -1.62 -11.56 -6.59
CA LYS A 18 -1.99 -12.13 -7.90
C LYS A 18 -2.93 -13.33 -7.74
N SER A 19 -2.54 -14.29 -6.89
CA SER A 19 -3.37 -15.47 -6.64
C SER A 19 -4.75 -15.11 -6.10
N ILE A 20 -4.84 -14.17 -5.16
CA ILE A 20 -6.12 -13.64 -4.67
C ILE A 20 -6.91 -13.05 -5.85
N SER A 21 -6.34 -12.12 -6.60
CA SER A 21 -7.02 -11.45 -7.73
C SER A 21 -7.54 -12.45 -8.77
N ALA A 22 -6.74 -13.46 -9.12
CA ALA A 22 -7.15 -14.56 -10.00
C ALA A 22 -8.34 -15.35 -9.46
N ASN A 23 -8.33 -15.70 -8.17
CA ASN A 23 -9.43 -16.42 -7.51
C ASN A 23 -10.76 -15.64 -7.50
N TYR A 24 -10.69 -14.30 -7.63
CA TYR A 24 -11.86 -13.42 -7.69
C TYR A 24 -12.18 -12.93 -9.12
N GLY A 25 -11.59 -13.56 -10.15
CA GLY A 25 -11.97 -13.37 -11.55
C GLY A 25 -11.17 -12.30 -12.30
N LEU A 26 -10.01 -11.89 -11.79
CA LEU A 26 -9.16 -10.85 -12.39
C LEU A 26 -7.81 -11.38 -12.91
N GLY A 27 -7.62 -12.69 -13.05
CA GLY A 27 -6.32 -13.23 -13.46
C GLY A 27 -5.86 -12.68 -14.81
N ASN A 28 -4.66 -12.06 -14.84
CA ASN A 28 -4.06 -11.43 -16.01
C ASN A 28 -4.89 -10.29 -16.63
N ASP A 29 -5.77 -9.65 -15.85
CA ASP A 29 -6.55 -8.48 -16.28
C ASP A 29 -5.83 -7.17 -15.91
N GLY A 30 -6.08 -6.09 -16.67
CA GLY A 30 -5.51 -4.77 -16.37
C GLY A 30 -5.91 -4.24 -14.98
N ASN A 31 -7.08 -4.66 -14.45
CA ASN A 31 -7.50 -4.29 -13.10
C ASN A 31 -6.76 -5.07 -12.01
N GLU A 32 -6.20 -6.25 -12.29
CA GLU A 32 -5.32 -6.95 -11.35
C GLU A 32 -4.09 -6.11 -11.03
N PHE A 33 -3.43 -5.58 -12.07
CA PHE A 33 -2.28 -4.69 -11.88
C PHE A 33 -2.65 -3.46 -11.03
N LYS A 34 -3.80 -2.83 -11.31
CA LYS A 34 -4.30 -1.70 -10.52
C LYS A 34 -4.57 -2.05 -9.06
N ILE A 35 -5.13 -3.22 -8.79
CA ILE A 35 -5.36 -3.71 -7.43
C ILE A 35 -4.04 -3.90 -6.71
N ILE A 36 -3.10 -4.65 -7.31
CA ILE A 36 -1.84 -5.01 -6.64
C ILE A 36 -1.02 -3.76 -6.36
N THR A 37 -0.91 -2.85 -7.32
CA THR A 37 -0.18 -1.58 -7.15
C THR A 37 -0.77 -0.73 -6.04
N GLN A 38 -2.09 -0.59 -5.97
CA GLN A 38 -2.75 0.20 -4.93
C GLN A 38 -2.67 -0.48 -3.55
N VAL A 39 -2.85 -1.79 -3.46
CA VAL A 39 -2.68 -2.53 -2.19
C VAL A 39 -1.24 -2.43 -1.69
N PHE A 40 -0.27 -2.52 -2.59
CA PHE A 40 1.15 -2.36 -2.27
C PHE A 40 1.46 -0.95 -1.80
N LEU A 41 0.91 0.07 -2.47
CA LEU A 41 1.06 1.47 -2.10
C LEU A 41 0.47 1.74 -0.71
N TYR A 42 -0.72 1.23 -0.42
CA TYR A 42 -1.34 1.35 0.90
C TYR A 42 -0.45 0.71 1.98
N LYS A 43 0.07 -0.49 1.73
CA LYS A 43 1.01 -1.16 2.65
C LYS A 43 2.28 -0.34 2.86
N PHE A 44 2.85 0.18 1.77
CA PHE A 44 4.04 1.02 1.82
C PHE A 44 3.81 2.29 2.64
N MET A 45 2.69 3.00 2.42
CA MET A 45 2.34 4.22 3.16
C MET A 45 2.11 3.94 4.65
N ASN A 46 1.38 2.88 4.98
CA ASN A 46 1.14 2.46 6.37
C ASN A 46 2.44 2.19 7.11
N ASP A 47 3.33 1.38 6.53
CA ASP A 47 4.57 1.00 7.20
C ASP A 47 5.59 2.14 7.21
N LYS A 48 5.57 3.02 6.20
CA LYS A 48 6.41 4.22 6.18
C LYS A 48 5.98 5.18 7.28
N PHE A 49 4.68 5.36 7.48
CA PHE A 49 4.15 6.13 8.60
C PHE A 49 4.67 5.57 9.93
N ALA A 50 4.50 4.27 10.17
CA ALA A 50 5.00 3.59 11.37
C ALA A 50 6.51 3.80 11.57
N TYR A 51 7.30 3.61 10.52
CA TYR A 51 8.76 3.82 10.55
C TYR A 51 9.16 5.24 10.95
N GLN A 52 8.43 6.25 10.47
CA GLN A 52 8.73 7.66 10.71
C GLN A 52 8.30 8.10 12.12
N VAL A 53 7.08 7.75 12.54
CA VAL A 53 6.60 8.11 13.89
C VAL A 53 7.45 7.44 14.98
N LYS A 54 7.97 6.23 14.75
CA LYS A 54 8.89 5.55 15.67
C LYS A 54 10.25 6.24 15.82
N GLN A 55 10.68 7.03 14.84
CA GLN A 55 11.90 7.85 14.95
C GLN A 55 11.67 9.15 15.69
N ILE A 56 10.47 9.72 15.54
CA ILE A 56 10.06 10.95 16.23
C ILE A 56 9.80 10.64 17.71
N GLU A 57 9.09 9.55 17.98
CA GLU A 57 8.64 9.12 19.31
C GLU A 57 9.22 7.73 19.64
N PRO A 58 10.38 7.66 20.31
CA PRO A 58 11.03 6.39 20.62
C PRO A 58 10.15 5.39 21.39
N LYS A 59 9.20 5.88 22.20
CA LYS A 59 8.24 5.03 22.90
C LYS A 59 7.37 4.17 21.96
N LEU A 60 7.09 4.65 20.74
CA LEU A 60 6.36 3.89 19.73
C LEU A 60 7.21 2.75 19.14
N ALA A 61 8.54 2.88 19.17
CA ALA A 61 9.45 1.83 18.73
C ALA A 61 9.58 0.70 19.77
N GLU A 62 9.40 1.03 21.04
CA GLU A 62 9.45 0.09 22.17
C GLU A 62 8.11 -0.60 22.46
N ALA A 63 7.00 -0.03 21.96
CA ALA A 63 5.66 -0.59 22.11
C ALA A 63 5.51 -1.92 21.33
N GLU A 64 4.80 -2.88 21.93
CA GLU A 64 4.41 -4.13 21.25
C GLU A 64 3.49 -3.85 20.05
N HIS A 65 2.55 -2.92 20.24
CA HIS A 65 1.63 -2.40 19.24
C HIS A 65 1.69 -0.87 19.26
N TRP A 66 2.39 -0.27 18.29
CA TRP A 66 2.57 1.18 18.22
C TRP A 66 1.24 1.91 17.96
N GLU A 67 0.29 1.24 17.32
CA GLU A 67 -1.05 1.75 17.05
C GLU A 67 -1.86 1.97 18.32
N ASP A 68 -1.73 1.06 19.30
CA ASP A 68 -2.42 1.17 20.58
C ASP A 68 -1.87 2.36 21.38
N GLU A 69 -0.54 2.54 21.40
CA GLU A 69 0.09 3.68 22.07
C GLU A 69 -0.32 5.00 21.40
N LEU A 70 -0.39 5.05 20.07
CA LEU A 70 -0.89 6.22 19.35
C LEU A 70 -2.36 6.51 19.59
N SER A 71 -3.19 5.48 19.80
CA SER A 71 -4.62 5.67 20.07
C SER A 71 -4.91 6.42 21.38
N ASN A 72 -3.91 6.49 22.27
CA ASN A 72 -3.98 7.24 23.53
C ASN A 72 -3.56 8.72 23.39
N TYR A 73 -3.11 9.16 22.22
CA TYR A 73 -2.72 10.55 22.01
C TYR A 73 -3.96 11.45 22.00
N SER A 74 -3.82 12.66 22.50
CA SER A 74 -4.83 13.70 22.26
C SER A 74 -4.82 14.13 20.79
N ASP A 75 -5.92 14.74 20.33
CA ASP A 75 -6.00 15.27 18.96
C ASP A 75 -4.86 16.27 18.69
N ASP A 76 -4.54 17.13 19.67
CA ASP A 76 -3.45 18.12 19.58
C ASP A 76 -2.07 17.45 19.49
N ASP A 77 -1.82 16.41 20.30
CA ASP A 77 -0.56 15.66 20.26
C ASP A 77 -0.39 14.91 18.94
N TYR A 78 -1.49 14.34 18.43
CA TYR A 78 -1.50 13.65 17.14
C TYR A 78 -1.25 14.64 15.99
N GLU A 79 -1.88 15.80 16.01
CA GLU A 79 -1.64 16.85 15.01
C GLU A 79 -0.17 17.32 15.05
N MET A 80 0.39 17.52 16.23
CA MET A 80 1.80 17.89 16.39
C MET A 80 2.74 16.80 15.83
N LEU A 81 2.43 15.52 16.07
CA LEU A 81 3.18 14.40 15.48
C LEU A 81 3.11 14.44 13.94
N LEU A 82 1.92 14.65 13.36
CA LEU A 82 1.74 14.73 11.91
C LEU A 82 2.50 15.91 11.27
N LEU A 83 2.71 17.01 12.01
CA LEU A 83 3.49 18.16 11.54
C LEU A 83 5.00 17.89 11.50
N GLN A 84 5.49 16.92 12.27
CA GLN A 84 6.91 16.54 12.31
C GLN A 84 7.27 15.52 11.23
N LEU A 85 6.28 14.91 10.57
CA LEU A 85 6.51 13.99 9.46
C LEU A 85 7.13 14.70 8.25
N GLY A 86 8.07 14.02 7.59
CA GLY A 86 8.67 14.49 6.35
C GLY A 86 7.64 14.67 5.22
N ALA A 87 7.92 15.59 4.29
CA ALA A 87 7.05 15.91 3.16
C ALA A 87 6.81 14.73 2.19
N ASP A 88 7.53 13.63 2.34
CA ASP A 88 7.41 12.40 1.56
C ASP A 88 6.64 11.29 2.30
N THR A 89 6.08 11.60 3.48
CA THR A 89 5.36 10.66 4.34
C THR A 89 3.88 11.01 4.37
N ALA A 90 3.05 9.99 4.14
CA ALA A 90 1.61 10.15 4.18
C ALA A 90 1.14 10.45 5.60
N LYS A 91 0.21 11.38 5.75
CA LYS A 91 -0.55 11.60 6.98
C LYS A 91 -1.71 10.60 7.03
N LEU A 92 -1.63 9.67 7.97
CA LEU A 92 -2.68 8.69 8.23
C LEU A 92 -3.44 9.09 9.49
N LYS A 93 -4.66 8.59 9.63
CA LYS A 93 -5.43 8.62 10.88
C LYS A 93 -5.43 7.22 11.53
N PRO A 94 -5.75 7.07 12.82
CA PRO A 94 -5.82 5.76 13.45
C PRO A 94 -6.73 4.75 12.73
N GLU A 95 -7.87 5.19 12.20
CA GLU A 95 -8.79 4.37 11.40
C GLU A 95 -8.25 3.98 10.02
N HIS A 96 -7.13 4.57 9.58
CA HIS A 96 -6.45 4.21 8.34
C HIS A 96 -5.46 3.07 8.50
N PHE A 97 -5.13 2.67 9.73
CA PHE A 97 -4.10 1.65 9.94
C PHE A 97 -4.56 0.27 9.47
N ILE A 98 -3.63 -0.48 8.89
CA ILE A 98 -3.88 -1.85 8.42
C ILE A 98 -4.32 -2.75 9.58
N SER A 99 -3.75 -2.57 10.77
CA SER A 99 -4.15 -3.24 12.01
C SER A 99 -5.62 -2.93 12.36
N ASN A 100 -6.01 -1.66 12.34
CA ASN A 100 -7.41 -1.26 12.59
C ASN A 100 -8.39 -1.93 11.61
N LEU A 101 -8.09 -1.91 10.30
CA LEU A 101 -8.89 -2.59 9.29
C LEU A 101 -8.89 -4.11 9.48
N PHE A 102 -7.75 -4.70 9.87
CA PHE A 102 -7.65 -6.13 10.14
C PHE A 102 -8.54 -6.56 11.31
N ASP A 103 -8.61 -5.78 12.39
CA ASP A 103 -9.46 -6.08 13.54
C ASP A 103 -10.95 -5.99 13.19
N ARG A 104 -11.28 -5.09 12.25
CA ARG A 104 -12.64 -4.84 11.76
C ARG A 104 -13.06 -5.71 10.57
N GLN A 105 -12.21 -6.66 10.15
CA GLN A 105 -12.40 -7.48 8.95
C GLN A 105 -13.68 -8.35 8.91
N ASN A 106 -14.37 -8.50 10.05
CA ASN A 106 -15.59 -9.29 10.20
C ASN A 106 -16.87 -8.44 10.19
N GLU A 107 -16.77 -7.12 10.04
CA GLU A 107 -17.92 -6.24 9.91
C GLU A 107 -18.68 -6.49 8.59
N SER A 108 -20.01 -6.36 8.62
CA SER A 108 -20.88 -6.68 7.47
C SER A 108 -20.55 -5.87 6.21
N ASP A 109 -20.06 -4.64 6.38
CA ASP A 109 -19.71 -3.74 5.29
C ASP A 109 -18.19 -3.59 5.10
N PHE A 110 -17.39 -4.60 5.47
CA PHE A 110 -15.93 -4.50 5.44
C PHE A 110 -15.36 -4.10 4.07
N SER A 111 -15.93 -4.58 2.96
CA SER A 111 -15.48 -4.16 1.62
C SER A 111 -15.67 -2.66 1.36
N LYS A 112 -16.77 -2.08 1.86
CA LYS A 112 -17.03 -0.65 1.79
C LYS A 112 -16.08 0.12 2.72
N LEU A 113 -15.87 -0.37 3.94
CA LEU A 113 -14.92 0.20 4.89
C LEU A 113 -13.52 0.27 4.27
N PHE A 114 -13.04 -0.83 3.69
CA PHE A 114 -11.74 -0.90 3.03
C PHE A 114 -11.61 0.14 1.91
N ASP A 115 -12.60 0.23 1.01
CA ASP A 115 -12.60 1.21 -0.07
C ASP A 115 -12.73 2.66 0.46
N ASP A 116 -13.55 2.91 1.48
CA ASP A 116 -13.69 4.23 2.08
C ASP A 116 -12.39 4.68 2.76
N THR A 117 -11.66 3.78 3.41
CA THR A 117 -10.35 4.08 3.98
C THR A 117 -9.36 4.49 2.89
N LEU A 118 -9.27 3.76 1.77
CA LEU A 118 -8.41 4.14 0.66
C LEU A 118 -8.76 5.54 0.10
N MET A 119 -10.05 5.82 -0.02
CA MET A 119 -10.54 7.11 -0.51
C MET A 119 -10.22 8.25 0.48
N ASP A 120 -10.38 8.03 1.78
CA ASP A 120 -10.06 9.04 2.80
C ASP A 120 -8.55 9.33 2.84
N ILE A 121 -7.70 8.30 2.74
CA ILE A 121 -6.24 8.47 2.60
C ILE A 121 -5.90 9.31 1.36
N ALA A 122 -6.54 9.03 0.22
CA ALA A 122 -6.31 9.79 -1.01
C ALA A 122 -6.72 11.26 -0.89
N ILE A 123 -7.79 11.56 -0.14
CA ILE A 123 -8.27 12.91 0.10
C ILE A 123 -7.33 13.64 1.07
N SER A 124 -7.01 13.04 2.21
CA SER A 124 -6.18 13.66 3.25
C SER A 124 -4.74 13.92 2.81
N ASN A 125 -4.24 13.16 1.83
CA ASN A 125 -2.88 13.27 1.32
C ASN A 125 -2.79 13.93 -0.06
N ASN A 126 -3.89 14.54 -0.54
CA ASN A 126 -3.94 15.13 -1.87
C ASN A 126 -2.88 16.21 -2.05
N ASP A 127 -2.65 17.06 -1.06
CA ASP A 127 -1.68 18.15 -1.16
C ASP A 127 -0.22 17.67 -1.15
N ILE A 128 0.02 16.43 -0.70
CA ILE A 128 1.36 15.82 -0.65
C ILE A 128 1.68 15.09 -1.97
N PHE A 129 0.73 14.31 -2.49
CA PHE A 129 0.98 13.39 -3.61
C PHE A 129 0.20 13.72 -4.89
N SER A 130 -0.52 14.84 -4.98
CA SER A 130 -1.29 15.21 -6.18
C SER A 130 -0.37 15.47 -7.37
N VAL A 131 -0.28 14.48 -8.26
CA VAL A 131 0.21 14.68 -9.63
C VAL A 131 -0.92 15.27 -10.48
N LYS A 132 -0.63 16.31 -11.26
CA LYS A 132 -1.59 16.88 -12.21
C LYS A 132 -1.31 16.32 -13.60
N THR A 133 -2.36 16.00 -14.35
CA THR A 133 -2.26 15.72 -15.78
C THR A 133 -1.92 17.00 -16.54
N ASP A 134 -1.53 16.85 -17.81
CA ASP A 134 -1.29 17.99 -18.72
C ASP A 134 -2.53 18.91 -18.84
N GLY A 135 -3.73 18.35 -18.69
CA GLY A 135 -5.00 19.09 -18.66
C GLY A 135 -5.34 19.72 -17.31
N GLY A 136 -4.45 19.64 -16.32
CA GLY A 136 -4.64 20.21 -14.98
C GLY A 136 -5.51 19.39 -14.03
N ALA A 137 -6.02 18.23 -14.46
CA ALA A 137 -6.80 17.34 -13.60
C ALA A 137 -5.87 16.65 -12.59
N LYS A 138 -6.29 16.57 -11.32
CA LYS A 138 -5.52 15.85 -10.30
C LYS A 138 -5.72 14.35 -10.46
N VAL A 139 -4.61 13.61 -10.55
CA VAL A 139 -4.61 12.14 -10.52
C VAL A 139 -4.87 11.70 -9.10
N GLN A 140 -5.85 10.81 -8.91
CA GLN A 140 -6.22 10.32 -7.60
C GLN A 140 -5.24 9.24 -7.13
N LEU A 141 -4.85 9.28 -5.84
CA LEU A 141 -3.89 8.35 -5.26
C LEU A 141 -4.43 6.91 -5.16
N PHE A 142 -5.71 6.80 -4.80
CA PHE A 142 -6.43 5.53 -4.69
C PHE A 142 -7.79 5.60 -5.37
N GLU A 143 -8.25 4.44 -5.80
CA GLU A 143 -9.58 4.16 -6.29
C GLU A 143 -10.25 3.14 -5.36
N ARG A 144 -11.55 2.94 -5.54
CA ARG A 144 -12.33 1.91 -4.84
C ARG A 144 -12.03 0.54 -5.44
N ILE A 145 -10.95 -0.11 -4.98
CA ILE A 145 -10.44 -1.31 -5.62
C ILE A 145 -11.40 -2.51 -5.56
N THR A 146 -12.30 -2.58 -4.57
CA THR A 146 -13.27 -3.70 -4.53
C THR A 146 -14.31 -3.60 -5.66
N ASN A 147 -14.51 -2.42 -6.25
CA ASN A 147 -15.40 -2.25 -7.39
C ASN A 147 -14.90 -2.94 -8.67
N TYR A 148 -13.62 -3.30 -8.74
CA TYR A 148 -13.09 -4.13 -9.82
C TYR A 148 -13.61 -5.57 -9.77
N ILE A 149 -14.10 -6.03 -8.62
CA ILE A 149 -14.77 -7.34 -8.53
C ILE A 149 -16.18 -7.19 -9.10
N SER A 150 -16.38 -7.84 -10.25
CA SER A 150 -17.62 -7.78 -11.05
C SER A 150 -18.83 -8.31 -10.28
N ASP A 151 -18.65 -9.33 -9.45
CA ASP A 151 -19.69 -9.90 -8.59
C ASP A 151 -19.68 -9.21 -7.22
N PRO A 152 -20.66 -8.35 -6.88
CA PRO A 152 -20.68 -7.64 -5.61
C PRO A 152 -20.70 -8.56 -4.40
N SER A 153 -21.27 -9.77 -4.51
CA SER A 153 -21.33 -10.74 -3.42
C SER A 153 -19.95 -11.26 -2.99
N LYS A 154 -18.94 -11.14 -3.86
CA LYS A 154 -17.56 -11.58 -3.60
C LYS A 154 -16.67 -10.48 -3.03
N ARG A 155 -17.09 -9.21 -3.04
CA ARG A 155 -16.27 -8.06 -2.62
C ARG A 155 -15.81 -8.14 -1.17
N TYR A 156 -16.71 -8.55 -0.28
CA TYR A 156 -16.38 -8.77 1.13
C TYR A 156 -15.25 -9.79 1.31
N ALA A 157 -15.40 -10.96 0.69
CA ALA A 157 -14.40 -12.04 0.79
C ALA A 157 -13.07 -11.63 0.15
N PHE A 158 -13.11 -10.89 -0.96
CA PHE A 158 -11.93 -10.32 -1.60
C PHE A 158 -11.19 -9.33 -0.69
N ALA A 159 -11.88 -8.30 -0.18
CA ALA A 159 -11.28 -7.31 0.72
C ALA A 159 -10.67 -7.99 1.96
N LYS A 160 -11.39 -8.97 2.53
CA LYS A 160 -10.92 -9.77 3.65
C LYS A 160 -9.65 -10.55 3.29
N ALA A 161 -9.58 -11.18 2.12
CA ALA A 161 -8.39 -11.88 1.68
C ALA A 161 -7.18 -10.94 1.54
N ILE A 162 -7.40 -9.73 1.01
CA ILE A 162 -6.35 -8.70 0.87
C ILE A 162 -5.82 -8.25 2.24
N ILE A 163 -6.69 -7.85 3.18
CA ILE A 163 -6.24 -7.35 4.49
C ILE A 163 -5.47 -8.42 5.28
N ASN A 164 -5.98 -9.67 5.29
CA ASN A 164 -5.31 -10.81 5.92
C ASN A 164 -3.93 -11.09 5.32
N LYS A 165 -3.72 -10.72 4.05
CA LYS A 165 -2.44 -10.93 3.40
C LYS A 165 -1.45 -9.82 3.76
N ILE A 166 -1.84 -8.55 3.62
CA ILE A 166 -0.91 -7.42 3.80
C ILE A 166 -0.51 -7.18 5.26
N VAL A 167 -1.33 -7.57 6.24
CA VAL A 167 -0.98 -7.47 7.67
C VAL A 167 0.24 -8.34 8.05
N THR A 168 0.52 -9.41 7.28
CA THR A 168 1.56 -10.40 7.63
C THR A 168 2.99 -10.00 7.26
N VAL A 169 3.16 -8.87 6.59
CA VAL A 169 4.47 -8.39 6.12
C VAL A 169 4.71 -7.01 6.76
N ASN A 170 5.95 -6.67 7.09
CA ASN A 170 6.33 -5.35 7.61
C ASN A 170 7.46 -4.79 6.73
N PHE A 171 7.25 -3.63 6.12
CA PHE A 171 8.18 -2.99 5.19
C PHE A 171 9.24 -2.11 5.86
N GLU A 172 9.27 -1.94 7.18
CA GLU A 172 10.21 -1.05 7.87
C GLU A 172 11.68 -1.29 7.48
N HIS A 173 12.06 -2.55 7.21
CA HIS A 173 13.41 -2.93 6.75
C HIS A 173 13.82 -2.27 5.43
N ILE A 174 12.87 -1.85 4.58
CA ILE A 174 13.19 -1.29 3.24
C ILE A 174 13.47 0.20 3.25
N PHE A 175 13.02 0.95 4.25
CA PHE A 175 13.11 2.41 4.20
C PHE A 175 14.54 2.96 4.31
N THR A 176 15.51 2.11 4.64
CA THR A 176 16.96 2.42 4.60
C THR A 176 17.66 1.93 3.34
N GLN A 177 16.95 1.23 2.45
CA GLN A 177 17.50 0.60 1.25
C GLN A 177 17.64 1.59 0.09
N LYS A 178 18.49 1.24 -0.88
CA LYS A 178 18.80 2.07 -2.06
C LYS A 178 17.97 1.68 -3.28
N TYR A 179 18.05 2.50 -4.33
CA TYR A 179 17.34 2.34 -5.61
C TYR A 179 17.29 0.89 -6.13
N ASP A 180 18.42 0.18 -6.14
CA ASP A 180 18.51 -1.19 -6.66
C ASP A 180 17.56 -2.18 -5.97
N PHE A 181 17.30 -1.98 -4.68
CA PHE A 181 16.34 -2.77 -3.93
C PHE A 181 14.93 -2.58 -4.50
N TYR A 182 14.50 -1.32 -4.65
CA TYR A 182 13.18 -0.97 -5.16
C TYR A 182 12.99 -1.33 -6.64
N ALA A 183 14.02 -1.12 -7.46
CA ALA A 183 14.01 -1.49 -8.87
C ALA A 183 13.75 -2.99 -9.07
N THR A 184 14.38 -3.84 -8.25
CA THR A 184 14.17 -5.30 -8.30
C THR A 184 12.70 -5.66 -8.04
N ILE A 185 12.09 -5.04 -7.02
CA ILE A 185 10.68 -5.31 -6.67
C ILE A 185 9.73 -4.78 -7.74
N PHE A 186 10.00 -3.58 -8.27
CA PHE A 186 9.19 -2.99 -9.33
C PHE A 186 9.24 -3.83 -10.60
N GLU A 187 10.43 -4.29 -11.02
CA GLU A 187 10.59 -5.21 -12.15
C GLU A 187 9.80 -6.50 -11.95
N TYR A 188 9.86 -7.08 -10.76
CA TYR A 188 9.10 -8.28 -10.42
C TYR A 188 7.58 -8.04 -10.51
N LEU A 189 7.13 -6.85 -10.13
CA LEU A 189 5.71 -6.48 -10.19
C LEU A 189 5.23 -6.38 -11.64
N ILE A 190 6.00 -5.72 -12.53
CA ILE A 190 5.58 -5.43 -13.91
C ILE A 190 5.87 -6.56 -14.92
N LYS A 191 6.73 -7.54 -14.59
CA LYS A 191 7.22 -8.55 -15.54
C LYS A 191 6.11 -9.32 -16.28
N ASP A 192 4.99 -9.58 -15.60
CA ASP A 192 3.89 -10.38 -16.14
C ASP A 192 2.88 -9.50 -16.92
N TYR A 193 2.83 -8.20 -16.65
CA TYR A 193 1.91 -7.26 -17.31
C TYR A 193 2.46 -6.68 -18.62
N ASN A 194 3.78 -6.64 -18.75
CA ASN A 194 4.44 -6.14 -19.97
C ASN A 194 4.54 -7.20 -21.10
N ASN A 195 4.27 -8.47 -20.84
CA ASN A 195 4.37 -9.55 -21.83
C ASN A 195 3.01 -10.03 -22.36
N ASP A 196 1.95 -10.04 -21.52
CA ASP A 196 0.75 -10.84 -21.83
C ASP A 196 -0.47 -10.05 -22.35
N SER A 197 -0.42 -8.72 -22.47
CA SER A 197 -1.65 -7.94 -22.76
C SER A 197 -1.52 -6.79 -23.77
N GLY A 198 -0.36 -6.60 -24.41
CA GLY A 198 -0.16 -5.46 -25.34
C GLY A 198 -0.25 -4.07 -24.68
N GLY A 199 -0.39 -4.02 -23.36
CA GLY A 199 -0.33 -2.79 -22.57
C GLY A 199 1.13 -2.44 -22.26
N LYS A 200 1.48 -1.16 -22.41
CA LYS A 200 2.78 -0.64 -22.00
C LYS A 200 2.66 -0.03 -20.61
N TYR A 201 2.79 -0.84 -19.56
CA TYR A 201 2.64 -0.39 -18.17
C TYR A 201 3.91 0.25 -17.59
N ALA A 202 4.99 0.27 -18.37
CA ALA A 202 6.31 0.72 -17.96
C ALA A 202 7.01 1.56 -19.05
N GLU A 203 6.27 2.36 -19.83
CA GLU A 203 6.82 3.13 -20.97
C GLU A 203 8.05 3.99 -20.63
N TYR A 204 8.14 4.43 -19.38
CA TYR A 204 9.21 5.30 -18.89
C TYR A 204 10.15 4.64 -17.88
N TYR A 205 9.99 3.33 -17.62
CA TYR A 205 10.88 2.62 -16.71
C TYR A 205 12.11 2.12 -17.46
N THR A 206 13.30 2.59 -17.05
CA THR A 206 14.58 2.07 -17.56
C THR A 206 14.94 0.80 -16.80
N PRO A 207 14.99 -0.38 -17.46
CA PRO A 207 15.34 -1.62 -16.78
C PRO A 207 16.72 -1.58 -16.14
N HIS A 208 16.89 -2.33 -15.05
CA HIS A 208 18.13 -2.44 -14.29
C HIS A 208 19.32 -2.90 -15.16
N ALA A 209 19.05 -3.71 -16.20
CA ALA A 209 20.04 -4.12 -17.18
C ALA A 209 20.57 -2.95 -18.05
N VAL A 210 19.80 -1.89 -18.23
CA VAL A 210 20.13 -0.71 -19.04
C VAL A 210 20.69 0.43 -18.16
N ALA A 211 20.22 0.56 -16.92
CA ALA A 211 20.66 1.59 -15.96
C ALA A 211 22.08 1.37 -15.37
N LYS A 212 22.69 0.20 -15.61
CA LYS A 212 24.03 -0.17 -15.13
C LYS A 212 25.17 0.17 -16.11
N ILE A 213 24.86 0.79 -17.25
CA ILE A 213 25.85 1.22 -18.26
C ILE A 213 26.37 2.62 -17.91
#